data_AF-A0A6M2DM26-F1
#
_entry.id   AF-A0A6M2DM26-F1
#
_cell.length_a   1.000
_cell.length_b   1.000
_cell.length_c   1.000
_cell.angle_alpha   90.00
_cell.angle_beta   90.00
_cell.angle_gamma   90.00
#
_symmetry.space_group_name_H-M   'P 1'
#
loop_
_entity.id
_entity.type
_entity.pdbx_description
1 polymer ?
#
loop_
_entity_poly.entity_id
_entity_poly.type
_entity_poly.pdbx_seq_one_letter_code
_entity_poly.pdbx_strand_id
1 'polypeptide(L)'
;RVFRSKANAYCKALEENYPEKQFDFSLNENLSGKPRRGSFEFTLKSGDDEILIWSGMKKGPPRKEKFPEIDDFIKMFKKYLV
;
A
#
# COMPACT_ATOMS: atom_id res chain seq x y z
N ARG A 1 13.73 2.53 8.75
CA ARG A 1 12.43 2.34 9.45
C ARG A 1 11.67 1.22 8.71
N VAL A 2 11.30 0.11 9.37
CA VAL A 2 10.74 -1.10 8.74
C VAL A 2 9.57 -0.82 7.78
N PHE A 3 8.70 0.13 8.12
CA PHE A 3 7.49 0.44 7.35
C PHE A 3 7.81 1.09 6.00
N ARG A 4 8.76 2.03 5.97
CA ARG A 4 9.22 2.68 4.73
C ARG A 4 9.92 1.69 3.81
N SER A 5 10.79 0.84 4.36
CA SER A 5 11.48 -0.19 3.57
C SER A 5 10.47 -1.19 2.98
N LYS A 6 9.45 -1.58 3.75
CA LYS A 6 8.36 -2.41 3.24
C LYS A 6 7.59 -1.69 2.14
N ALA A 7 7.13 -0.45 2.35
CA ALA A 7 6.41 0.32 1.34
C ALA A 7 7.16 0.39 0.00
N ASN A 8 8.46 0.71 0.04
CA ASN A 8 9.31 0.73 -1.16
C ASN A 8 9.34 -0.62 -1.90
N ALA A 9 9.34 -1.74 -1.17
CA ALA A 9 9.32 -3.06 -1.79
C ALA A 9 8.00 -3.32 -2.54
N TYR A 10 6.86 -2.87 -2.04
CA TYR A 10 5.59 -2.98 -2.75
C TYR A 10 5.52 -2.06 -3.96
N CYS A 11 5.99 -0.81 -3.85
CA CYS A 11 6.03 0.11 -5.01
C CYS A 11 6.84 -0.52 -6.14
N LYS A 12 8.05 -1.00 -5.83
CA LYS A 12 8.90 -1.69 -6.82
C LYS A 12 8.21 -2.92 -7.42
N ALA A 13 7.56 -3.74 -6.60
CA ALA A 13 6.87 -4.93 -7.09
C ALA A 13 5.68 -4.57 -8.01
N LEU A 14 4.97 -3.47 -7.74
CA LEU A 14 3.90 -2.99 -8.59
C LEU A 14 4.44 -2.44 -9.93
N GLU A 15 5.54 -1.68 -9.92
CA GLU A 15 6.20 -1.22 -11.14
C GLU A 15 6.66 -2.39 -12.03
N GLU A 16 7.22 -3.43 -11.45
CA GLU A 16 7.66 -4.64 -12.16
C GLU A 16 6.49 -5.44 -12.75
N ASN A 17 5.35 -5.50 -12.04
CA ASN A 17 4.18 -6.27 -12.49
C ASN A 17 3.28 -5.50 -13.46
N TYR A 18 3.35 -4.17 -13.48
CA TYR A 18 2.49 -3.31 -14.28
C TYR A 18 3.27 -2.17 -14.97
N PRO A 19 4.25 -2.49 -15.84
CA PRO A 19 5.08 -1.48 -16.49
C PRO A 19 4.30 -0.54 -17.42
N GLU A 20 3.14 -0.97 -17.91
CA GLU A 20 2.27 -0.17 -18.79
C GLU A 20 1.43 0.87 -18.06
N LYS A 21 1.25 0.74 -16.73
CA LYS A 21 0.45 1.69 -15.94
C LYS A 21 1.39 2.67 -15.24
N GLN A 22 1.17 3.97 -15.48
CA GLN A 22 1.88 5.04 -14.78
C GLN A 22 1.25 5.20 -13.39
N PHE A 23 1.88 4.63 -12.37
CA PHE A 23 1.49 4.82 -10.98
C PHE A 23 2.37 5.87 -10.32
N ASP A 24 1.74 6.88 -9.71
CA ASP A 24 2.43 7.79 -8.79
C ASP A 24 2.36 7.23 -7.37
N PHE A 25 3.49 6.77 -6.86
CA PHE A 25 3.59 6.29 -5.48
C PHE A 25 3.91 7.43 -4.53
N SER A 26 2.91 7.88 -3.77
CA SER A 26 3.12 8.80 -2.65
C SER A 26 3.26 8.01 -1.34
N LEU A 27 4.42 8.15 -0.69
CA LEU A 27 4.53 7.76 0.71
C LEU A 27 3.88 8.85 1.54
N ASN A 28 2.67 8.59 2.04
CA ASN A 28 1.94 9.46 2.97
C ASN A 28 2.62 9.49 4.34
N GLU A 29 3.85 10.00 4.41
CA GLU A 29 4.53 10.28 5.66
C GLU A 29 4.00 11.57 6.30
N ASN A 30 3.35 12.48 5.55
CA ASN A 30 2.92 13.81 6.03
C ASN A 30 1.84 14.53 5.18
N LEU A 31 0.89 13.85 4.53
CA LEU A 31 -0.23 14.56 3.86
C LEU A 31 -1.33 14.87 4.88
N SER A 32 -1.31 16.10 5.41
CA SER A 32 -2.27 16.74 6.34
C SER A 32 -2.51 16.13 7.73
N GLY A 33 -2.04 14.91 7.99
CA GLY A 33 -2.03 14.29 9.32
C GLY A 33 -0.96 13.22 9.39
N LYS A 34 -0.19 13.15 10.48
CA LYS A 34 0.83 12.12 10.68
C LYS A 34 0.18 10.74 10.45
N PRO A 35 0.74 9.85 9.60
CA PRO A 35 0.22 8.50 9.45
C PRO A 35 0.07 7.88 10.84
N ARG A 36 -1.08 7.22 11.08
CA ARG A 36 -1.39 6.68 12.40
C ARG A 36 -0.24 5.81 12.87
N ARG A 37 0.26 6.07 14.07
CA ARG A 37 1.49 5.44 14.56
C ARG A 37 1.35 3.92 14.54
N GLY A 38 2.16 3.26 13.69
CA GLY A 38 2.15 1.80 13.56
C GLY A 38 1.06 1.24 12.65
N SER A 39 0.43 2.06 11.78
CA SER A 39 -0.40 1.61 10.67
C SER A 39 0.43 1.41 9.39
N PHE A 40 -0.02 0.48 8.56
CA PHE A 40 0.51 0.22 7.23
C PHE A 40 -0.68 0.03 6.31
N GLU A 41 -0.89 0.96 5.39
CA GLU A 41 -2.13 1.07 4.62
C GLU A 41 -1.78 1.31 3.16
N PHE A 42 -2.59 0.75 2.27
CA PHE A 42 -2.52 0.98 0.83
C PHE A 42 -3.84 1.52 0.35
N THR A 43 -3.76 2.61 -0.37
CA THR A 43 -4.90 3.31 -0.92
C THR A 43 -4.62 3.60 -2.38
N LEU A 44 -5.57 3.27 -3.24
CA LEU A 44 -5.53 3.63 -4.66
C LEU A 44 -6.40 4.87 -4.84
N LYS A 45 -5.81 5.91 -5.41
CA LYS A 45 -6.52 7.12 -5.79
C LYS A 45 -6.72 7.12 -7.31
N SER A 46 -7.97 7.25 -7.76
CA SER A 46 -8.33 7.33 -9.17
C SER A 46 -9.23 8.55 -9.37
N GLY A 47 -8.65 9.67 -9.80
CA GLY A 47 -9.36 10.95 -9.83
C GLY A 47 -9.72 11.43 -8.41
N ASP A 48 -11.03 11.63 -8.18
CA ASP A 48 -11.58 12.01 -6.88
C ASP A 48 -11.91 10.80 -5.98
N ASP A 49 -11.89 9.59 -6.53
CA ASP A 49 -12.18 8.38 -5.76
C ASP A 49 -10.92 7.90 -5.02
N GLU A 50 -11.09 7.58 -3.74
CA GLU A 50 -10.06 7.02 -2.88
C GLU A 50 -10.51 5.65 -2.36
N ILE A 51 -9.82 4.58 -2.77
CA ILE A 51 -10.17 3.21 -2.43
C ILE A 51 -9.10 2.60 -1.53
N LEU A 52 -9.47 2.31 -0.28
CA LEU A 52 -8.61 1.59 0.66
C LEU A 52 -8.49 0.11 0.25
N ILE A 53 -7.30 -0.27 -0.24
CA ILE A 53 -6.99 -1.65 -0.69
C ILE A 53 -6.59 -2.52 0.50
N TRP A 54 -5.80 -1.99 1.42
CA TRP A 54 -5.34 -2.74 2.59
C TRP A 54 -5.18 -1.84 3.80
N SER A 55 -5.54 -2.36 4.98
CA SER A 55 -5.18 -1.75 6.26
C SER A 55 -4.66 -2.78 7.25
N GLY A 56 -3.37 -2.69 7.57
CA GLY A 56 -2.72 -3.45 8.62
C GLY A 56 -3.14 -3.03 10.03
N MET A 57 -3.94 -1.97 10.18
CA MET A 57 -4.48 -1.57 11.49
C MET A 57 -5.42 -2.63 12.06
N LYS A 58 -6.22 -3.27 11.20
CA LYS A 58 -7.17 -4.32 11.60
C LYS A 58 -6.49 -5.67 11.86
N LYS A 59 -5.20 -5.80 11.54
CA LYS A 59 -4.43 -7.05 11.60
C LYS A 59 -3.56 -7.08 12.85
N GLY A 60 -4.24 -7.16 14.00
CA GLY A 60 -3.70 -7.60 15.30
C GLY A 60 -2.39 -6.97 15.84
N PRO A 61 -1.97 -7.42 17.04
CA PRO A 61 -0.66 -7.07 17.60
C PRO A 61 0.55 -7.58 16.79
N PRO A 62 0.53 -8.80 16.18
CA PRO A 62 1.68 -9.28 15.43
C PRO A 62 2.02 -8.35 14.26
N ARG A 63 3.16 -7.66 14.37
CA ARG A 63 3.63 -6.70 13.37
C ARG A 63 3.75 -7.31 11.97
N LYS A 64 4.05 -8.61 11.87
CA LYS A 64 4.16 -9.33 10.59
C LYS A 64 2.83 -9.35 9.84
N GLU A 65 1.71 -9.52 10.54
CA GLU A 65 0.37 -9.60 9.94
C GLU A 65 -0.13 -8.27 9.38
N LYS A 66 0.49 -7.15 9.78
CA LYS A 66 0.20 -5.82 9.24
C LYS A 66 0.65 -5.67 7.79
N PHE A 67 1.59 -6.50 7.35
CA PHE A 67 2.14 -6.52 5.99
C PHE A 67 1.59 -7.74 5.25
N PRO A 68 0.81 -7.56 4.18
CA PRO A 68 0.41 -8.69 3.34
C PRO A 68 1.64 -9.23 2.61
N GLU A 69 1.65 -10.51 2.23
CA GLU A 69 2.67 -10.99 1.30
C GLU A 69 2.55 -10.23 -0.04
N ILE A 70 3.68 -9.99 -0.72
CA ILE A 70 3.72 -9.12 -1.92
C ILE A 70 2.83 -9.69 -3.03
N ASP A 71 2.90 -11.00 -3.27
CA ASP A 71 2.10 -11.64 -4.31
C ASP A 71 0.60 -11.57 -4.04
N ASP A 72 0.18 -11.74 -2.78
CA ASP A 72 -1.21 -11.62 -2.39
C ASP A 72 -1.70 -10.18 -2.49
N PHE A 73 -0.84 -9.22 -2.17
CA PHE A 73 -1.13 -7.81 -2.36
C PHE A 73 -1.32 -7.46 -3.83
N ILE A 74 -0.45 -7.91 -4.73
CA ILE A 74 -0.59 -7.69 -6.18
C ILE A 74 -1.89 -8.29 -6.70
N LYS A 75 -2.25 -9.51 -6.27
CA LYS A 75 -3.53 -10.14 -6.62
C LYS A 75 -4.73 -9.33 -6.13
N MET A 76 -4.67 -8.78 -4.92
CA MET A 76 -5.71 -7.88 -4.40
C MET A 76 -5.77 -6.59 -5.22
N PHE A 77 -4.62 -5.95 -5.45
CA PHE A 77 -4.48 -4.72 -6.22
C PHE A 77 -5.07 -4.85 -7.63
N LYS A 78 -4.82 -5.96 -8.31
CA LYS A 78 -5.39 -6.27 -9.64
C LYS A 78 -6.91 -6.14 -9.69
N LYS A 79 -7.62 -6.47 -8.61
CA LYS A 79 -9.09 -6.37 -8.55
C LYS A 79 -9.61 -4.94 -8.57
N TYR A 80 -8.75 -3.97 -8.23
CA TYR A 80 -9.09 -2.54 -8.20
C TYR A 80 -8.63 -1.80 -9.46
N LEU A 81 -7.90 -2.47 -10.36
CA LEU A 81 -7.37 -1.89 -11.61
C LEU A 81 -8.32 -2.02 -12.82
N VAL A 82 -9.58 -2.39 -12.59
CA VAL A 82 -10.62 -2.65 -13.63
C VAL A 82 -10.65 -1.56 -14.68
#